data_AF-A0A6A1WN61-F1
#
_entry.id   AF-A0A6A1WN61-F1
#
_cell.length_a   1.000
_cell.length_b   1.000
_cell.length_c   1.000
_cell.angle_alpha   90.00
_cell.angle_beta   90.00
_cell.angle_gamma   90.00
#
_symmetry.space_group_name_H-M   'P 1'
#
loop_
_entity.id
_entity.type
_entity.pdbx_description
1 polymer ?
#
loop_
_entity_poly.entity_id
_entity_poly.type
_entity_poly.pdbx_seq_one_letter_code
_entity_poly.pdbx_strand_id
1 'polypeptide(L)'
;MIIQPGPVVDFLIANQNVRDPFSLDWSKLCSLVSLQRYTKALSTLQRSSLVEKSRQKPNERMKILSDALKSNNCGSEPMLRSCGISINTNFTQVEGRVLPAPRLKVGNGEDFFPRNGRWNFNSLIGSRYILRFLHKDVKFNSLIGLDFLIANQTAINLILSVY
;
A
#
# COMPACT_ATOMS: atom_id res chain seq x y z
N MET A 1 25.08 44.83 1.58
CA MET A 1 23.70 45.35 1.72
C MET A 1 23.12 44.76 3.00
N ILE A 2 22.85 45.59 4.02
CA ILE A 2 22.29 45.14 5.30
C ILE A 2 20.78 45.37 5.22
N ILE A 3 20.01 44.28 5.25
CA ILE A 3 18.55 44.34 5.22
C ILE A 3 18.06 44.69 6.63
N GLN A 4 17.33 45.79 6.76
CA GLN A 4 16.70 46.18 8.03
C GLN A 4 15.37 45.42 8.21
N PRO A 5 15.08 44.87 9.40
CA PRO A 5 13.80 44.25 9.68
C PRO A 5 12.65 45.28 9.59
N GLY A 6 11.50 44.85 9.06
CA GLY A 6 10.31 45.71 8.94
C GLY A 6 9.44 45.71 10.22
N PRO A 7 8.39 46.54 10.28
CA PRO A 7 7.56 46.75 11.49
C PRO A 7 6.95 45.48 12.10
N VAL A 8 6.68 44.46 11.28
CA VAL A 8 6.16 43.16 11.72
C VAL A 8 7.22 42.40 12.53
N VAL A 9 8.49 42.51 12.16
CA VAL A 9 9.58 41.81 12.85
C VAL A 9 9.81 42.42 14.23
N ASP A 10 9.79 43.76 14.36
CA ASP A 10 9.91 44.44 15.65
C ASP A 10 8.76 44.09 16.60
N PHE A 11 7.53 43.99 16.08
CA PHE A 11 6.38 43.52 16.85
C PHE A 11 6.58 42.11 17.40
N LEU A 12 7.07 41.19 16.56
CA LEU A 12 7.34 39.80 16.98
C LEU A 12 8.46 39.72 18.01
N ILE A 13 9.50 40.54 17.87
CA ILE A 13 10.61 40.65 18.81
C ILE A 13 10.12 41.10 20.19
N ALA A 14 9.30 42.14 20.23
CA ALA A 14 8.71 42.65 21.47
C ALA A 14 7.75 41.63 22.11
N ASN A 15 6.92 40.97 21.31
CA ASN A 15 5.93 40.00 21.80
C ASN A 15 6.60 38.74 22.41
N GLN A 16 7.72 38.30 21.84
CA GLN A 16 8.48 37.15 22.35
C GLN A 16 9.59 37.53 23.34
N ASN A 17 9.76 38.82 23.64
CA ASN A 17 10.80 39.36 24.52
C ASN A 17 12.22 38.89 24.14
N VAL A 18 12.53 38.94 22.85
CA VAL A 18 13.85 38.58 22.31
C VAL A 18 14.61 39.85 21.87
N ARG A 19 15.93 39.74 21.67
CA ARG A 19 16.80 40.91 21.38
C ARG A 19 17.03 41.14 19.89
N ASP A 20 16.83 40.12 19.08
CA ASP A 20 17.12 40.15 17.64
C ASP A 20 16.21 39.18 16.86
N PRO A 21 16.00 39.41 15.56
CA PRO A 21 15.12 38.58 14.73
C PRO A 21 15.54 37.10 14.64
N PHE A 22 16.83 36.77 14.83
CA PHE A 22 17.32 35.39 14.73
C PHE A 22 17.02 34.58 15.99
N SER A 23 16.74 35.27 17.11
CA SER A 23 16.30 34.67 18.36
C SER A 23 14.78 34.40 18.40
N LEU A 24 14.03 34.76 17.36
CA LEU A 24 12.59 34.49 17.29
C LEU A 24 12.30 32.98 17.22
N ASP A 25 11.39 32.55 18.09
CA ASP A 25 10.84 31.20 18.05
C ASP A 25 9.71 31.15 17.01
N TRP A 26 10.10 30.89 15.76
CA TRP A 26 9.17 30.74 14.64
C TRP A 26 8.18 29.58 14.85
N SER A 27 8.50 28.60 15.68
CA SER A 27 7.58 27.46 15.94
C SER A 27 6.33 27.87 16.72
N LYS A 28 6.40 28.97 17.49
CA LYS A 28 5.25 29.56 18.19
C LYS A 28 4.39 30.44 17.30
N LEU A 29 4.92 30.87 16.15
CA LEU A 29 4.26 31.81 15.24
C LEU A 29 3.71 31.12 14.00
N CYS A 30 4.31 30.00 13.60
CA CYS A 30 3.94 29.25 12.41
C CYS A 30 3.15 27.99 12.77
N SER A 31 2.08 27.75 12.03
CA SER A 31 1.37 26.47 12.03
C SER A 31 1.66 25.70 10.75
N LEU A 32 1.57 24.38 10.83
CA LEU A 32 1.61 23.54 9.64
C LEU A 32 0.32 23.75 8.86
N VAL A 33 0.45 24.10 7.57
CA VAL A 33 -0.70 24.15 6.67
C VAL A 33 -1.23 22.72 6.51
N SER A 34 -2.55 22.56 6.57
CA SER A 34 -3.19 21.26 6.43
C SER A 34 -2.93 20.65 5.04
N LEU A 35 -3.10 19.33 4.94
CA LEU A 35 -2.99 18.57 3.69
C LEU A 35 -1.59 18.58 3.02
N GLN A 36 -0.56 19.02 3.74
CA GLN A 36 0.83 18.85 3.29
C GLN A 36 1.25 17.38 3.38
N ARG A 37 1.62 16.79 2.23
CA ARG A 37 2.10 15.41 2.17
C ARG A 37 3.52 15.30 2.72
N TYR A 38 3.74 14.38 3.65
CA TYR A 38 5.08 14.00 4.11
C TYR A 38 5.79 13.13 3.06
N THR A 39 7.00 13.53 2.66
CA THR A 39 7.75 12.88 1.55
C THR A 39 9.01 12.14 2.00
N LYS A 40 9.42 12.28 3.26
CA LYS A 40 10.62 11.61 3.78
C LYS A 40 10.31 10.18 4.20
N ALA A 41 11.37 9.38 4.32
CA ALA A 41 11.23 8.02 4.81
C ALA A 41 10.73 8.00 6.25
N LEU A 42 9.69 7.20 6.52
CA LEU A 42 9.18 6.98 7.86
C LEU A 42 10.15 6.11 8.68
N SER A 43 10.15 6.24 10.00
CA SER A 43 10.86 5.33 10.91
C SER A 43 10.22 3.93 10.91
N THR A 44 10.93 2.92 11.45
CA THR A 44 10.40 1.55 11.54
C THR A 44 9.08 1.48 12.32
N LEU A 45 8.98 2.22 13.44
CA LEU A 45 7.76 2.28 14.25
C LEU A 45 6.61 3.00 13.53
N GLN A 46 6.91 4.08 12.80
CA GLN A 46 5.90 4.80 12.02
C GLN A 46 5.39 3.94 10.86
N ARG A 47 6.27 3.17 10.20
CA ARG A 47 5.90 2.23 9.14
C ARG A 47 5.01 1.11 9.66
N SER A 48 5.35 0.49 10.79
CA SER A 48 4.52 -0.57 11.36
C SER A 48 3.13 -0.04 11.76
N SER A 49 3.07 1.13 12.39
CA SER A 49 1.80 1.79 12.72
C SER A 49 0.97 2.10 11.48
N LEU A 50 1.60 2.61 10.41
CA LEU A 50 0.91 2.91 9.15
C LEU A 50 0.34 1.64 8.52
N VAL A 51 1.12 0.55 8.47
CA VAL A 51 0.66 -0.74 7.93
C VAL A 51 -0.56 -1.22 8.71
N GLU A 52 -0.47 -1.29 10.04
CA GLU A 52 -1.60 -1.76 10.86
C GLU A 52 -2.85 -0.89 10.70
N LYS A 53 -2.71 0.44 10.69
CA LYS A 53 -3.83 1.37 10.48
C LYS A 53 -4.43 1.30 9.07
N SER A 54 -3.64 0.92 8.08
CA SER A 54 -4.08 0.83 6.68
C SER A 54 -4.73 -0.52 6.36
N ARG A 55 -4.58 -1.53 7.23
CA ARG A 55 -5.20 -2.85 7.03
C ARG A 55 -6.71 -2.74 7.18
N GLN A 56 -7.43 -3.06 6.12
CA GLN A 56 -8.88 -3.12 6.10
C GLN A 56 -9.35 -4.46 5.57
N LYS A 57 -10.37 -5.05 6.20
CA LYS A 57 -10.98 -6.28 5.69
C LYS A 57 -11.75 -5.95 4.39
N PRO A 58 -11.78 -6.85 3.39
CA PRO A 58 -12.45 -6.60 2.12
C PRO A 58 -13.88 -6.07 2.25
N ASN A 59 -14.69 -6.66 3.13
CA ASN A 59 -16.08 -6.24 3.34
C ASN A 59 -16.20 -4.82 3.91
N GLU A 60 -15.32 -4.45 4.83
CA GLU A 60 -15.30 -3.12 5.44
C GLU A 60 -14.84 -2.07 4.43
N ARG A 61 -13.78 -2.37 3.67
CA ARG A 61 -13.32 -1.52 2.57
C ARG A 61 -14.42 -1.31 1.53
N MET A 62 -15.15 -2.37 1.18
CA MET A 62 -16.27 -2.30 0.23
C MET A 62 -17.37 -1.37 0.75
N LYS A 63 -17.70 -1.46 2.04
CA LYS A 63 -18.69 -0.59 2.69
C LYS A 63 -18.25 0.88 2.67
N ILE A 64 -17.03 1.17 3.14
CA ILE A 64 -16.47 2.54 3.18
C ILE A 64 -16.50 3.16 1.78
N LEU A 65 -16.09 2.41 0.75
CA LEU A 65 -16.13 2.89 -0.63
C LEU A 65 -17.56 3.12 -1.13
N SER A 66 -18.49 2.22 -0.82
CA SER A 66 -19.91 2.38 -1.19
C SER A 66 -20.50 3.65 -0.58
N ASP A 67 -20.22 3.88 0.71
CA ASP A 67 -20.74 5.00 1.47
C ASP A 67 -20.14 6.32 0.95
N ALA A 68 -18.83 6.35 0.69
CA ALA A 68 -18.14 7.50 0.13
C ALA A 68 -18.65 7.86 -1.29
N LEU A 69 -18.88 6.86 -2.15
CA LEU A 69 -19.42 7.09 -3.49
C LEU A 69 -20.83 7.69 -3.44
N LYS A 70 -21.67 7.24 -2.48
CA LYS A 70 -23.01 7.77 -2.28
C LYS A 70 -22.99 9.19 -1.71
N SER A 71 -22.09 9.50 -0.77
CA SER A 71 -22.01 10.82 -0.14
C SER A 71 -21.38 11.88 -1.03
N ASN A 72 -20.43 11.51 -1.90
CA ASN A 72 -19.66 12.47 -2.68
C ASN A 72 -20.40 13.02 -3.91
N ASN A 73 -21.59 12.48 -4.23
CA ASN A 73 -22.48 12.94 -5.30
C ASN A 73 -21.76 13.22 -6.64
N CYS A 74 -20.76 12.40 -6.98
CA CYS A 74 -19.91 12.63 -8.16
C CYS A 74 -20.70 12.67 -9.48
N GLY A 75 -21.81 11.92 -9.56
CA GLY A 75 -22.70 11.94 -10.72
C GLY A 75 -23.52 13.22 -10.89
N SER A 76 -23.50 14.13 -9.92
CA SER A 76 -24.14 15.45 -9.99
C SER A 76 -23.16 16.59 -10.24
N GLU A 77 -21.88 16.27 -10.46
CA GLU A 77 -20.87 17.27 -10.75
C GLU A 77 -21.15 17.94 -12.11
N PRO A 78 -21.31 19.28 -12.17
CA PRO A 78 -21.74 19.99 -13.38
C PRO A 78 -20.82 19.79 -14.58
N MET A 79 -19.51 19.78 -14.37
CA MET A 79 -18.54 19.62 -15.47
C MET A 79 -18.65 18.22 -16.09
N LEU A 80 -18.69 17.16 -15.29
CA LEU A 80 -18.85 15.78 -15.75
C LEU A 80 -20.15 15.59 -16.54
N ARG A 81 -21.25 16.19 -16.06
CA ARG A 81 -22.53 16.17 -16.80
C ARG A 81 -22.45 16.92 -18.13
N SER A 82 -21.80 18.07 -18.15
CA SER A 82 -21.62 18.84 -19.40
C SER A 82 -20.79 18.07 -20.44
N CYS A 83 -19.89 17.19 -19.99
CA CYS A 83 -19.12 16.28 -20.83
C CYS A 83 -19.85 14.97 -21.17
N GLY A 84 -21.12 14.79 -20.76
CA GLY A 84 -21.89 13.57 -21.01
C GLY A 84 -21.48 12.36 -20.16
N ILE A 85 -20.72 12.57 -19.08
CA ILE A 85 -20.22 11.49 -18.21
C ILE A 85 -21.27 11.18 -17.13
N SER A 86 -21.67 9.91 -17.03
CA SER A 86 -22.53 9.40 -15.96
C SER A 86 -21.78 8.43 -15.05
N ILE A 87 -21.87 8.61 -13.74
CA ILE A 87 -21.21 7.76 -12.75
C ILE A 87 -22.26 6.92 -12.02
N ASN A 88 -22.12 5.59 -12.09
CA ASN A 88 -22.89 4.65 -11.28
C ASN A 88 -22.27 4.56 -9.87
N THR A 89 -23.11 4.53 -8.84
CA THR A 89 -22.69 4.43 -7.43
C THR A 89 -22.60 2.98 -6.94
N ASN A 90 -23.06 2.02 -7.74
CA ASN A 90 -22.97 0.60 -7.44
C ASN A 90 -21.70 0.00 -8.06
N PHE A 91 -21.11 -0.99 -7.37
CA PHE A 91 -20.00 -1.75 -7.91
C PHE A 91 -20.42 -2.56 -9.13
N THR A 92 -19.53 -2.58 -10.13
CA THR A 92 -19.70 -3.44 -11.30
C THR A 92 -19.61 -4.90 -10.88
N GLN A 93 -20.61 -5.69 -11.29
CA GLN A 93 -20.62 -7.13 -11.06
C GLN A 93 -19.85 -7.82 -12.19
N VAL A 94 -18.97 -8.74 -11.82
CA VAL A 94 -18.16 -9.53 -12.76
C VAL A 94 -18.29 -11.01 -12.41
N GLU A 95 -18.35 -11.85 -13.44
CA GLU A 95 -18.36 -13.30 -13.25
C GLU A 95 -16.95 -13.78 -12.89
N GLY A 96 -16.83 -14.48 -11.75
CA GLY A 96 -15.58 -15.03 -11.27
C GLY A 96 -15.62 -16.56 -11.25
N ARG A 97 -14.47 -17.20 -11.50
CA ARG A 97 -14.30 -18.65 -11.34
C ARG A 97 -13.17 -18.97 -10.38
N VAL A 98 -13.37 -19.98 -9.53
CA VAL A 98 -12.32 -20.50 -8.65
C VAL A 98 -11.64 -21.66 -9.35
N LEU A 99 -10.36 -21.49 -9.68
CA LEU A 99 -9.57 -22.56 -10.28
C LEU A 99 -9.26 -23.64 -9.24
N PRO A 100 -9.26 -24.94 -9.63
CA PRO A 100 -8.86 -26.01 -8.73
C PRO A 100 -7.40 -25.83 -8.31
N ALA A 101 -7.09 -26.16 -7.05
CA ALA A 101 -5.73 -26.09 -6.55
C ALA A 101 -4.81 -27.04 -7.35
N PRO A 102 -3.58 -26.62 -7.69
CA PRO A 102 -2.64 -27.49 -8.38
C PRO A 102 -2.18 -28.64 -7.47
N ARG A 103 -1.88 -29.78 -8.08
CA ARG A 103 -1.27 -30.92 -7.38
C ARG A 103 0.20 -30.64 -7.12
N LEU A 104 0.63 -30.82 -5.87
CA LEU A 104 2.04 -30.74 -5.50
C LEU A 104 2.58 -32.15 -5.28
N LYS A 105 3.77 -32.44 -5.80
CA LYS A 105 4.52 -33.65 -5.41
C LYS A 105 5.45 -33.33 -4.26
N VAL A 106 5.35 -34.12 -3.20
CA VAL A 106 6.23 -34.02 -2.03
C VAL A 106 7.45 -34.93 -2.15
N GLY A 107 8.46 -34.73 -1.30
CA GLY A 107 9.76 -35.41 -1.41
C GLY A 107 9.71 -36.94 -1.26
N ASN A 108 8.63 -37.50 -0.72
CA ASN A 108 8.35 -38.94 -0.66
C ASN A 108 7.56 -39.46 -1.88
N GLY A 109 7.30 -38.62 -2.89
CA GLY A 109 6.56 -38.97 -4.10
C GLY A 109 5.03 -38.91 -3.97
N GLU A 110 4.51 -38.62 -2.77
CA GLU A 110 3.07 -38.49 -2.52
C GLU A 110 2.48 -37.25 -3.18
N ASP A 111 1.20 -37.32 -3.51
CA ASP A 111 0.44 -36.18 -4.00
C ASP A 111 -0.13 -35.38 -2.82
N PHE A 112 0.12 -34.08 -2.82
CA PHE A 112 -0.40 -33.13 -1.86
C PHE A 112 -1.33 -32.12 -2.54
N PHE A 113 -2.49 -31.88 -1.94
CA PHE A 113 -3.49 -30.92 -2.40
C PHE A 113 -3.53 -29.71 -1.46
N PRO A 114 -3.02 -28.54 -1.89
CA PRO A 114 -3.07 -27.31 -1.09
C PRO A 114 -4.51 -26.94 -0.75
N ARG A 115 -4.74 -26.60 0.53
CA ARG A 115 -6.04 -26.09 1.00
C ARG A 115 -5.99 -24.57 1.05
N ASN A 116 -7.01 -23.91 0.51
CA ASN A 116 -7.13 -22.44 0.52
C ASN A 116 -5.90 -21.71 -0.04
N GLY A 117 -5.24 -22.29 -1.05
CA GLY A 117 -4.02 -21.74 -1.67
C GLY A 117 -2.79 -21.72 -0.74
N ARG A 118 -2.82 -22.42 0.39
CA ARG A 118 -1.72 -22.46 1.37
C ARG A 118 -1.05 -23.82 1.39
N TRP A 119 0.28 -23.80 1.47
CA TRP A 119 1.16 -24.94 1.72
C TRP A 119 2.41 -24.43 2.44
N ASN A 120 3.08 -25.30 3.20
CA ASN A 120 4.37 -24.97 3.80
C ASN A 120 5.31 -26.17 3.69
N PHE A 121 6.63 -25.96 3.80
CA PHE A 121 7.58 -27.06 3.69
C PHE A 121 7.42 -28.10 4.80
N ASN A 122 7.00 -27.72 6.01
CA ASN A 122 6.77 -28.67 7.10
C ASN A 122 5.70 -29.72 6.75
N SER A 123 4.69 -29.36 5.96
CA SER A 123 3.69 -30.32 5.43
C SER A 123 4.20 -31.18 4.28
N LEU A 124 5.40 -30.90 3.76
CA LEU A 124 6.01 -31.55 2.59
C LEU A 124 7.30 -32.33 2.93
N ILE A 125 7.80 -32.23 4.17
CA ILE A 125 9.08 -32.82 4.58
C ILE A 125 8.85 -34.21 5.21
N GLY A 126 8.86 -35.21 4.33
CA GLY A 126 9.15 -36.59 4.69
C GLY A 126 10.52 -37.08 4.21
N SER A 127 11.23 -36.34 3.34
CA SER A 127 12.59 -36.68 2.90
C SER A 127 13.26 -35.54 2.12
N ARG A 128 14.59 -35.50 2.24
CA ARG A 128 15.57 -34.46 1.88
C ARG A 128 15.67 -33.98 0.43
N TYR A 129 14.70 -34.19 -0.47
CA TYR A 129 14.91 -33.90 -1.90
C TYR A 129 13.77 -33.12 -2.59
N ILE A 130 14.16 -31.91 -3.04
CA ILE A 130 13.72 -31.02 -4.14
C ILE A 130 12.29 -31.20 -4.70
N LEU A 131 11.49 -30.13 -4.59
CA LEU A 131 10.21 -29.94 -5.29
C LEU A 131 10.44 -29.76 -6.80
N ARG A 132 9.92 -30.69 -7.63
CA ARG A 132 9.67 -30.43 -9.05
C ARG A 132 8.25 -29.86 -9.20
N PHE A 133 8.13 -28.64 -9.69
CA PHE A 133 6.87 -28.13 -10.21
C PHE A 133 6.58 -28.83 -11.54
N LEU A 134 5.50 -29.61 -11.62
CA LEU A 134 4.95 -30.10 -12.88
C LEU A 134 3.96 -29.06 -13.41
N HIS A 135 4.47 -27.91 -13.83
CA HIS A 135 3.82 -27.15 -14.89
C HIS A 135 4.72 -27.30 -16.11
N LYS A 136 4.14 -27.66 -17.26
CA LYS A 136 4.90 -27.70 -18.52
C LYS A 136 5.61 -26.34 -18.67
N ASP A 137 6.91 -26.41 -18.93
CA ASP A 137 7.77 -25.35 -19.46
C ASP A 137 8.59 -24.45 -18.52
N VAL A 138 8.73 -24.73 -17.21
CA VAL A 138 9.71 -23.97 -16.39
C VAL A 138 10.60 -24.89 -15.55
N LYS A 139 11.87 -25.03 -15.97
CA LYS A 139 12.94 -25.69 -15.21
C LYS A 139 13.75 -24.63 -14.47
N PHE A 140 13.66 -24.61 -13.13
CA PHE A 140 14.62 -23.88 -12.30
C PHE A 140 15.64 -24.86 -11.72
N ASN A 141 16.90 -24.73 -12.16
CA ASN A 141 18.01 -25.45 -11.55
C ASN A 141 18.39 -24.76 -10.25
N SER A 142 18.42 -25.54 -9.17
CA SER A 142 18.72 -25.09 -7.83
C SER A 142 20.14 -24.55 -7.72
N LEU A 143 20.29 -23.37 -7.15
CA LEU A 143 21.34 -23.04 -6.17
C LEU A 143 20.93 -21.74 -5.46
N ILE A 144 20.92 -21.79 -4.12
CA ILE A 144 20.94 -20.68 -3.15
C ILE A 144 19.57 -20.10 -2.71
N GLY A 145 19.29 -20.32 -1.41
CA GLY A 145 18.04 -20.02 -0.70
C GLY A 145 17.88 -18.58 -0.20
N LEU A 146 18.25 -17.57 -0.99
CA LEU A 146 17.95 -16.15 -0.68
C LEU A 146 17.21 -15.41 -1.80
N ASP A 147 17.20 -15.96 -3.02
CA ASP A 147 16.53 -15.31 -4.18
C ASP A 147 15.00 -15.51 -4.20
N PHE A 148 14.47 -16.41 -3.37
CA PHE A 148 13.04 -16.75 -3.38
C PHE A 148 12.15 -15.71 -2.69
N LEU A 149 12.71 -14.88 -1.79
CA LEU A 149 11.95 -13.79 -1.20
C LEU A 149 11.72 -12.66 -2.22
N ILE A 150 12.67 -12.46 -3.15
CA ILE A 150 12.55 -11.48 -4.24
C ILE A 150 11.52 -11.98 -5.26
N ALA A 151 11.54 -13.28 -5.60
CA ALA A 151 10.58 -13.85 -6.56
C ALA A 151 9.11 -13.70 -6.13
N ASN A 152 8.82 -13.70 -4.83
CA ASN A 152 7.44 -13.52 -4.36
C ASN A 152 6.95 -12.06 -4.53
N GLN A 153 7.83 -11.07 -4.37
CA GLN A 153 7.47 -9.67 -4.61
C GLN A 153 7.36 -9.37 -6.11
N THR A 154 8.22 -9.96 -6.95
CA THR A 154 8.18 -9.77 -8.41
C THR A 154 7.01 -10.51 -9.07
N ALA A 155 6.64 -11.71 -8.57
CA ALA A 155 5.50 -12.46 -9.09
C ALA A 155 4.16 -11.79 -8.74
N ILE A 156 4.04 -11.19 -7.56
CA ILE A 156 2.86 -10.38 -7.18
C ILE A 156 2.76 -9.13 -8.07
N ASN A 157 3.88 -8.49 -8.41
CA ASN A 157 3.90 -7.34 -9.33
C ASN A 157 3.59 -7.72 -10.79
N LEU A 158 4.00 -8.91 -11.26
CA LEU A 158 3.68 -9.39 -12.61
C LEU A 158 2.21 -9.76 -12.79
N ILE A 159 1.54 -10.25 -11.74
CA ILE A 159 0.10 -10.54 -11.78
C ILE A 159 -0.74 -9.25 -11.81
N LEU A 160 -0.23 -8.14 -11.26
CA LEU A 160 -0.89 -6.83 -11.28
C LEU A 160 -0.58 -5.99 -12.54
N SER A 161 0.40 -6.39 -13.36
CA SER A 161 0.76 -5.66 -14.60
C SER A 161 0.08 -6.20 -15.86
N VAL A 162 -0.71 -7.27 -15.76
CA VAL A 162 -1.42 -7.90 -16.90
C VAL A 162 -2.95 -7.72 -16.79
N TYR A 163 -3.40 -6.72 -16.03
CA TYR A 163 -4.78 -6.21 -16.06
C TYR A 163 -4.79 -4.69 -16.14
#